data_AF-A0A1V4X284-F1
#
_entry.id   AF-A0A1V4X284-F1
#
_cell.length_a   1.000
_cell.length_b   1.000
_cell.length_c   1.000
_cell.angle_alpha   90.00
_cell.angle_beta   90.00
_cell.angle_gamma   90.00
#
_symmetry.space_group_name_H-M   'P 1'
#
loop_
_entity.id
_entity.type
_entity.pdbx_description
1 polymer ?
#
loop_
_entity_poly.entity_id
_entity_poly.type
_entity_poly.pdbx_seq_one_letter_code
_entity_poly.pdbx_strand_id
1 'polypeptide(L)'
;MESFDRLVRLMEKLRSDEGCPWDRRQKVSAFKTFMLEEVYEIIEAIEKDSMDELKEELGDLLFHIVFIAQICRERNIFDINDVIENVYNKMYHRHPHVFRKEVLDAPIEVKWEDLKREEKKDDDYSLLANIPPAMPALLRAYVMTKRAAKVGFDWQKVEDVYDKMYEEIAELKAAEAAGDPERVREEVGDLLFTIVNIARFLSVDPEDALRATSDKFTRRFSYIENNTDIRNSDADTMDKLWNDSKSLEDKGK
;
A
#
# COMPACT_ATOMS: atom_id res chain seq x y z
N MET A 1 22.22 -8.36 20.75
CA MET A 1 21.70 -8.57 19.39
C MET A 1 22.31 -9.83 18.76
N GLU A 2 22.38 -10.94 19.49
CA GLU A 2 23.03 -12.15 18.97
C GLU A 2 22.25 -12.76 17.77
N SER A 3 20.92 -12.74 17.81
CA SER A 3 20.08 -13.30 16.75
C SER A 3 20.19 -12.54 15.42
N PHE A 4 20.29 -11.20 15.46
CA PHE A 4 20.42 -10.39 14.25
C PHE A 4 21.80 -10.56 13.60
N ASP A 5 22.87 -10.56 14.40
CA ASP A 5 24.23 -10.81 13.89
C ASP A 5 24.34 -12.20 13.26
N ARG A 6 23.65 -13.19 13.82
CA ARG A 6 23.55 -14.54 13.24
C ARG A 6 22.87 -14.53 11.86
N LEU A 7 21.81 -13.75 11.69
CA LEU A 7 21.11 -13.60 10.40
C LEU A 7 22.02 -12.96 9.34
N VAL A 8 22.74 -11.89 9.71
CA VAL A 8 23.69 -11.24 8.79
C VAL A 8 24.81 -12.20 8.37
N ARG A 9 25.41 -12.93 9.33
CA ARG A 9 26.45 -13.94 9.04
C ARG A 9 25.92 -15.12 8.22
N LEU A 10 24.67 -15.53 8.44
CA LEU A 10 24.01 -16.54 7.62
C LEU A 10 23.97 -16.08 6.16
N MET A 11 23.52 -14.85 5.91
CA MET A 11 23.46 -14.27 4.57
C MET A 11 24.85 -14.18 3.90
N GLU A 12 25.87 -13.75 4.65
CA GLU A 12 27.26 -13.76 4.17
C GLU A 12 27.69 -15.16 3.72
N LYS A 13 27.38 -16.20 4.51
CA LYS A 13 27.74 -17.59 4.16
C LYS A 13 26.95 -18.09 2.95
N LEU A 14 25.65 -17.82 2.88
CA LEU A 14 24.79 -18.20 1.76
C LEU A 14 25.27 -17.62 0.43
N ARG A 15 25.83 -16.40 0.45
CA ARG A 15 26.35 -15.72 -0.75
C ARG A 15 27.87 -15.85 -0.96
N SER A 16 28.58 -16.53 -0.06
CA SER A 16 30.01 -16.83 -0.22
C SER A 16 30.27 -17.76 -1.41
N ASP A 17 31.52 -17.93 -1.84
CA ASP A 17 31.85 -18.83 -2.95
C ASP A 17 31.50 -20.30 -2.69
N GLU A 18 31.47 -20.71 -1.42
CA GLU A 18 31.01 -22.04 -0.97
C GLU A 18 29.49 -22.09 -0.65
N GLY A 19 28.80 -20.97 -0.87
CA GLY A 19 27.39 -20.79 -0.54
C GLY A 19 26.44 -21.37 -1.58
N CYS A 20 25.18 -20.97 -1.49
CA CYS A 20 24.12 -21.40 -2.38
C CYS A 20 24.26 -20.75 -3.77
N PRO A 21 24.34 -21.53 -4.87
CA PRO A 21 24.43 -20.97 -6.22
C PRO A 21 23.21 -20.13 -6.61
N TRP A 22 22.03 -20.46 -6.09
CA TRP A 22 20.80 -19.69 -6.32
C TRP A 22 20.83 -18.33 -5.61
N ASP A 23 21.37 -18.27 -4.40
CA ASP A 23 21.48 -16.99 -3.69
C ASP A 23 22.46 -16.10 -4.42
N ARG A 24 23.68 -16.57 -4.70
CA ARG A 24 24.74 -15.80 -5.36
C ARG A 24 24.31 -15.11 -6.66
N ARG A 25 23.50 -15.78 -7.48
CA ARG A 25 23.02 -15.23 -8.78
C ARG A 25 21.98 -14.12 -8.65
N GLN A 26 21.36 -13.94 -7.49
CA GLN A 26 20.35 -12.91 -7.29
C GLN A 26 20.93 -11.50 -7.45
N LYS A 27 20.11 -10.60 -7.97
CA LYS A 27 20.41 -9.17 -8.12
C LYS A 27 19.34 -8.38 -7.37
N VAL A 28 19.68 -7.16 -6.94
CA VAL A 28 18.73 -6.24 -6.27
C VAL A 28 17.40 -6.10 -7.03
N SER A 29 17.42 -6.13 -8.36
CA SER A 29 16.21 -6.04 -9.18
C SER A 29 15.21 -7.19 -8.99
N ALA A 30 15.67 -8.38 -8.60
CA ALA A 30 14.80 -9.54 -8.36
C ALA A 30 13.91 -9.35 -7.12
N PHE A 31 14.42 -8.62 -6.12
CA PHE A 31 13.70 -8.37 -4.87
C PHE A 31 12.51 -7.43 -5.02
N LYS A 32 12.27 -6.82 -6.20
CA LYS A 32 11.05 -6.06 -6.43
C LYS A 32 9.80 -6.93 -6.26
N THR A 33 9.83 -8.14 -6.82
CA THR A 33 8.73 -9.09 -6.76
C THR A 33 8.66 -9.71 -5.38
N PHE A 34 9.78 -10.22 -4.87
CA PHE A 34 9.82 -10.84 -3.54
C PHE A 34 9.34 -9.89 -2.44
N MET A 35 9.82 -8.64 -2.41
CA MET A 35 9.36 -7.67 -1.40
C MET A 35 7.86 -7.35 -1.51
N LEU A 36 7.29 -7.45 -2.71
CA LEU A 36 5.86 -7.20 -2.90
C LEU A 36 5.04 -8.39 -2.39
N GLU A 37 5.50 -9.61 -2.66
CA GLU A 37 4.91 -10.86 -2.16
C GLU A 37 4.85 -10.84 -0.62
N GLU A 38 6.00 -10.65 0.05
CA GLU A 38 6.07 -10.60 1.53
C GLU A 38 5.14 -9.53 2.13
N VAL A 39 5.03 -8.37 1.46
CA VAL A 39 4.16 -7.28 1.96
C VAL A 39 2.68 -7.68 1.85
N TYR A 40 2.28 -8.40 0.81
CA TYR A 40 0.91 -8.90 0.69
C TYR A 40 0.63 -10.05 1.67
N GLU A 41 1.60 -10.93 1.92
CA GLU A 41 1.47 -12.00 2.92
C GLU A 41 1.37 -11.42 4.35
N ILE A 42 2.16 -10.38 4.68
CA ILE A 42 1.99 -9.62 5.93
C ILE A 42 0.58 -9.03 6.04
N ILE A 43 0.07 -8.42 4.96
CA ILE A 43 -1.28 -7.85 4.95
C ILE A 43 -2.32 -8.95 5.20
N GLU A 44 -2.21 -10.08 4.54
CA GLU A 44 -3.11 -11.22 4.71
C GLU A 44 -3.06 -11.76 6.16
N ALA A 45 -1.86 -11.88 6.74
CA ALA A 45 -1.70 -12.31 8.13
C ALA A 45 -2.36 -11.33 9.13
N ILE A 46 -2.27 -10.02 8.88
CA ILE A 46 -2.96 -8.99 9.68
C ILE A 46 -4.48 -9.12 9.54
N GLU A 47 -4.98 -9.28 8.31
CA GLU A 47 -6.42 -9.40 8.03
C GLU A 47 -7.03 -10.67 8.66
N LYS A 48 -6.26 -11.75 8.75
CA LYS A 48 -6.66 -13.00 9.41
C LYS A 48 -6.44 -13.01 10.93
N ASP A 49 -5.85 -11.97 11.50
CA ASP A 49 -5.39 -11.92 12.90
C ASP A 49 -4.45 -13.12 13.26
N SER A 50 -3.66 -13.57 12.29
CA SER A 50 -2.77 -14.73 12.41
C SER A 50 -1.39 -14.29 12.89
N MET A 51 -1.16 -14.34 14.21
CA MET A 51 0.09 -13.88 14.82
C MET A 51 1.31 -14.74 14.47
N ASP A 52 1.10 -16.03 14.16
CA ASP A 52 2.19 -16.92 13.76
C ASP A 52 2.64 -16.64 12.32
N GLU A 53 1.69 -16.51 11.37
CA GLU A 53 1.97 -16.09 10.00
C GLU A 53 2.63 -14.70 10.02
N LEU A 54 2.07 -13.72 10.76
CA LEU A 54 2.63 -12.37 10.82
C LEU A 54 4.09 -12.36 11.27
N LYS A 55 4.46 -13.21 12.23
CA LYS A 55 5.84 -13.34 12.70
C LYS A 55 6.76 -13.97 11.64
N GLU A 56 6.25 -14.92 10.86
CA GLU A 56 6.96 -15.56 9.75
C GLU A 56 7.23 -14.54 8.63
N GLU A 57 6.20 -13.88 8.13
CA GLU A 57 6.33 -12.94 7.00
C GLU A 57 7.16 -11.69 7.35
N LEU A 58 7.08 -11.21 8.60
CA LEU A 58 7.99 -10.15 9.07
C LEU A 58 9.46 -10.62 9.09
N GLY A 59 9.69 -11.90 9.35
CA GLY A 59 11.00 -12.53 9.27
C GLY A 59 11.53 -12.60 7.84
N ASP A 60 10.68 -12.95 6.88
CA ASP A 60 11.04 -13.07 5.47
C ASP A 60 11.28 -11.71 4.81
N LEU A 61 10.46 -10.71 5.15
CA LEU A 61 10.73 -9.31 4.80
C LEU A 61 12.08 -8.83 5.36
N LEU A 62 12.39 -9.17 6.62
CA LEU A 62 13.69 -8.83 7.22
C LEU A 62 14.85 -9.56 6.52
N PHE A 63 14.66 -10.83 6.17
CA PHE A 63 15.65 -11.61 5.41
C PHE A 63 15.94 -10.97 4.06
N HIS A 64 14.92 -10.52 3.32
CA HIS A 64 15.08 -9.81 2.06
C HIS A 64 15.82 -8.47 2.21
N ILE A 65 15.56 -7.70 3.27
CA ILE A 65 16.31 -6.47 3.57
C ILE A 65 17.80 -6.78 3.78
N VAL A 66 18.12 -7.80 4.58
CA VAL A 66 19.51 -8.23 4.83
C VAL A 66 20.16 -8.75 3.55
N PHE A 67 19.41 -9.46 2.71
CA PHE A 67 19.88 -9.96 1.42
C PHE A 67 20.30 -8.82 0.48
N ILE A 68 19.44 -7.81 0.32
CA ILE A 68 19.74 -6.63 -0.51
C ILE A 68 20.97 -5.91 0.03
N ALA A 69 21.06 -5.69 1.34
CA ALA A 69 22.20 -5.06 1.98
C ALA A 69 23.51 -5.85 1.73
N GLN A 70 23.45 -7.19 1.76
CA GLN A 70 24.60 -8.02 1.45
C GLN A 70 25.05 -7.88 -0.02
N ILE A 71 24.12 -7.84 -0.99
CA ILE A 71 24.46 -7.59 -2.40
C ILE A 71 25.11 -6.21 -2.58
N CYS A 72 24.62 -5.19 -1.87
CA CYS A 72 25.18 -3.85 -1.92
C CYS A 72 26.58 -3.78 -1.30
N ARG A 73 26.82 -4.53 -0.22
CA ARG A 73 28.14 -4.65 0.42
C ARG A 73 29.15 -5.32 -0.50
N GLU A 74 28.76 -6.40 -1.19
CA GLU A 74 29.61 -7.07 -2.20
C GLU A 74 30.05 -6.13 -3.33
N ARG A 75 29.29 -5.05 -3.55
CA ARG A 75 29.57 -4.01 -4.55
C ARG A 75 30.23 -2.76 -3.97
N ASN A 76 30.57 -2.76 -2.68
CA ASN A 76 31.12 -1.62 -1.95
C ASN A 76 30.24 -0.34 -2.04
N ILE A 77 28.91 -0.50 -2.00
CA ILE A 77 27.96 0.63 -2.07
C ILE A 77 27.51 1.06 -0.66
N PHE A 78 26.93 0.13 0.10
CA PHE A 78 26.53 0.27 1.50
C PHE A 78 26.30 -1.12 2.09
N ASP A 79 26.21 -1.24 3.41
CA ASP A 79 25.87 -2.47 4.12
C ASP A 79 24.65 -2.33 5.05
N ILE A 80 24.36 -3.38 5.83
CA ILE A 80 23.22 -3.40 6.74
C ILE A 80 23.37 -2.39 7.90
N ASN A 81 24.59 -2.08 8.33
CA ASN A 81 24.83 -1.07 9.35
C ASN A 81 24.49 0.31 8.81
N ASP A 82 24.86 0.62 7.57
CA ASP A 82 24.49 1.88 6.91
C ASP A 82 22.96 2.05 6.85
N VAL A 83 22.22 0.98 6.55
CA VAL A 83 20.75 0.98 6.52
C VAL A 83 20.17 1.28 7.92
N ILE A 84 20.67 0.60 8.96
CA ILE A 84 20.23 0.78 10.34
C ILE A 84 20.56 2.19 10.85
N GLU A 85 21.78 2.67 10.59
CA GLU A 85 22.25 3.98 11.00
C GLU A 85 21.43 5.09 10.32
N ASN A 86 21.08 4.92 9.05
CA ASN A 86 20.23 5.86 8.33
C ASN A 86 18.83 5.98 8.96
N VAL A 87 18.16 4.85 9.24
CA VAL A 87 16.83 4.88 9.86
C VAL A 87 16.90 5.36 11.30
N TYR A 88 17.93 4.98 12.06
CA TYR A 88 18.13 5.44 13.43
C TYR A 88 18.25 6.95 13.49
N ASN A 89 19.19 7.54 12.75
CA ASN A 89 19.41 8.99 12.74
C ASN A 89 18.14 9.72 12.31
N LYS A 90 17.50 9.27 11.22
CA LYS A 90 16.25 9.85 10.73
C LYS A 90 15.14 9.82 11.79
N MET A 91 14.93 8.69 12.47
CA MET A 91 13.89 8.58 13.49
C MET A 91 14.25 9.37 14.75
N TYR A 92 15.51 9.37 15.17
CA TYR A 92 16.00 10.16 16.31
C TYR A 92 15.78 11.65 16.09
N HIS A 93 16.13 12.16 14.90
CA HIS A 93 15.93 13.56 14.53
C HIS A 93 14.45 13.95 14.41
N ARG A 94 13.58 13.05 13.94
CA ARG A 94 12.14 13.29 13.81
C ARG A 94 11.36 13.20 15.13
N HIS A 95 11.99 12.77 16.22
CA HIS A 95 11.35 12.66 17.53
C HIS A 95 12.10 13.48 18.61
N PRO A 96 12.32 14.78 18.41
CA PRO A 96 13.07 15.59 19.36
C PRO A 96 12.33 15.72 20.71
N HIS A 97 11.01 15.62 20.71
CA HIS A 97 10.19 15.60 21.92
C HIS A 97 10.48 14.36 22.80
N VAL A 98 10.82 13.22 22.20
CA VAL A 98 11.19 11.99 22.94
C VAL A 98 12.65 12.07 23.40
N PHE A 99 13.57 12.41 22.49
CA PHE A 99 15.00 12.24 22.72
C PHE A 99 15.74 13.50 23.19
N ARG A 100 15.16 14.68 22.98
CA ARG A 100 15.71 15.99 23.35
C ARG A 100 14.81 16.77 24.32
N LYS A 101 13.66 16.21 24.70
CA LYS A 101 12.66 16.80 25.60
C LYS A 101 12.14 18.18 25.14
N GLU A 102 12.11 18.40 23.84
CA GLU A 102 11.52 19.62 23.28
C GLU A 102 10.00 19.63 23.47
N VAL A 103 9.45 20.80 23.82
CA VAL A 103 8.00 20.96 24.00
C VAL A 103 7.32 20.93 22.63
N LEU A 104 6.23 20.17 22.53
CA LEU A 104 5.35 20.20 21.37
C LEU A 104 4.45 21.44 21.48
N ASP A 105 4.66 22.40 20.60
CA ASP A 105 3.87 23.63 20.42
C ASP A 105 2.85 23.51 19.27
N ALA A 106 2.89 22.39 18.53
CA ALA A 106 1.96 22.01 17.48
C ALA A 106 1.72 20.49 17.51
N PRO A 107 0.65 19.99 16.87
CA PRO A 107 0.48 18.55 16.64
C PRO A 107 1.74 17.95 16.02
N ILE A 108 2.09 16.74 16.44
CA ILE A 108 3.35 16.09 16.04
C ILE A 108 3.44 15.90 14.52
N GLU A 109 2.29 15.71 13.87
CA GLU A 109 2.17 15.52 12.43
C GLU A 109 2.62 16.76 11.65
N VAL A 110 2.37 17.97 12.19
CA VAL A 110 2.80 19.24 11.60
C VAL A 110 4.32 19.37 11.75
N LYS A 111 4.83 19.15 12.97
CA LYS A 111 6.27 19.16 13.25
C LYS A 111 7.06 18.18 12.40
N TRP A 112 6.52 16.99 12.13
CA TRP A 112 7.15 16.02 11.24
C TRP A 112 7.27 16.52 9.80
N GLU A 113 6.32 17.29 9.29
CA GLU A 113 6.45 17.86 7.95
C GLU A 113 7.49 18.98 7.90
N ASP A 114 7.60 19.80 8.95
CA ASP A 114 8.64 20.82 9.06
C ASP A 114 10.04 20.20 9.11
N LEU A 115 10.25 19.19 9.96
CA LEU A 115 11.52 18.46 10.05
C LEU A 115 11.87 17.76 8.72
N LYS A 116 10.88 17.20 8.00
CA LYS A 116 11.11 16.63 6.66
C LYS A 116 11.53 17.68 5.64
N ARG A 117 11.07 18.93 5.78
CA ARG A 117 11.47 20.03 4.90
C ARG A 117 12.91 20.44 5.19
N GLU A 118 13.27 20.60 6.46
CA GLU A 118 14.64 20.91 6.90
C GLU A 118 15.68 19.85 6.48
N GLU A 119 15.27 18.57 6.44
CA GLU A 119 16.12 17.47 5.97
C GLU A 119 16.44 17.52 4.46
N LYS A 120 15.65 18.23 3.65
CA LYS A 120 15.88 18.39 2.22
C LYS A 120 16.54 19.75 1.94
N LYS A 121 17.50 19.80 1.03
CA LYS A 121 17.94 21.10 0.47
C LYS A 121 16.74 21.71 -0.27
N ASP A 122 16.31 22.90 0.14
CA ASP A 122 15.02 23.54 -0.20
C ASP A 122 14.63 23.50 -1.70
N ASP A 123 15.59 23.47 -2.62
CA ASP A 123 15.34 23.59 -4.07
C ASP A 123 14.68 22.36 -4.73
N ASP A 124 14.63 21.20 -4.06
CA ASP A 124 14.08 19.94 -4.61
C ASP A 124 12.85 19.42 -3.82
N TYR A 125 12.27 20.25 -2.95
CA TYR A 125 11.09 19.88 -2.18
C TYR A 125 9.82 19.92 -3.04
N SER A 126 9.34 18.75 -3.45
CA SER A 126 7.98 18.57 -3.93
C SER A 126 7.20 17.67 -2.98
N LEU A 127 6.02 18.16 -2.57
CA LEU A 127 5.08 17.47 -1.66
C LEU A 127 4.71 16.06 -2.17
N LEU A 128 4.64 15.91 -3.49
CA LEU A 128 4.22 14.68 -4.17
C LEU A 128 5.40 13.89 -4.77
N ALA A 129 6.61 14.43 -4.85
CA ALA A 129 7.76 13.77 -5.53
C ALA A 129 8.15 12.40 -4.92
N ASN A 130 7.86 12.18 -3.64
CA ASN A 130 8.16 10.92 -2.94
C ASN A 130 6.94 9.96 -2.91
N ILE A 131 6.07 10.01 -3.90
CA ILE A 131 4.98 9.04 -4.06
C ILE A 131 5.39 8.09 -5.19
N PRO A 132 5.69 6.81 -4.88
CA PRO A 132 6.13 5.86 -5.89
C PRO A 132 5.13 5.76 -7.05
N PRO A 133 5.56 5.88 -8.31
CA PRO A 133 4.67 5.74 -9.45
C PRO A 133 4.16 4.30 -9.62
N ALA A 134 4.87 3.31 -9.07
CA ALA A 134 4.48 1.90 -9.09
C ALA A 134 3.42 1.52 -8.04
N MET A 135 3.02 2.47 -7.19
CA MET A 135 1.97 2.25 -6.20
C MET A 135 0.62 2.01 -6.89
N PRO A 136 -0.25 1.13 -6.37
CA PRO A 136 -1.61 0.96 -6.88
C PRO A 136 -2.36 2.30 -6.98
N ALA A 137 -3.20 2.44 -8.01
CA ALA A 137 -3.75 3.73 -8.39
C ALA A 137 -4.60 4.38 -7.29
N LEU A 138 -5.43 3.60 -6.57
CA LEU A 138 -6.29 4.12 -5.50
C LEU A 138 -5.46 4.53 -4.29
N LEU A 139 -4.51 3.68 -3.86
CA LEU A 139 -3.59 4.02 -2.78
C LEU A 139 -2.74 5.26 -3.12
N ARG A 140 -2.29 5.36 -4.38
CA ARG A 140 -1.51 6.51 -4.86
C ARG A 140 -2.35 7.79 -4.79
N ALA A 141 -3.57 7.78 -5.30
CA ALA A 141 -4.48 8.92 -5.24
C ALA A 141 -4.80 9.30 -3.78
N TYR A 142 -5.00 8.31 -2.91
CA TYR A 142 -5.27 8.51 -1.48
C TYR A 142 -4.10 9.20 -0.78
N VAL A 143 -2.87 8.74 -1.00
CA VAL A 143 -1.66 9.36 -0.43
C VAL A 143 -1.44 10.76 -0.99
N MET A 144 -1.68 10.97 -2.29
CA MET A 144 -1.55 12.28 -2.93
C MET A 144 -2.48 13.31 -2.29
N THR A 145 -3.77 13.00 -2.20
CA THR A 145 -4.79 13.91 -1.66
C THR A 145 -4.62 14.12 -0.16
N LYS A 146 -4.26 13.08 0.58
CA LYS A 146 -3.92 13.19 2.01
C LYS A 146 -2.73 14.11 2.26
N ARG A 147 -1.71 14.12 1.39
CA ARG A 147 -0.58 15.06 1.51
C ARG A 147 -0.98 16.48 1.13
N ALA A 148 -1.75 16.66 0.06
CA ALA A 148 -2.24 17.98 -0.34
C ALA A 148 -3.13 18.62 0.74
N ALA A 149 -3.97 17.82 1.39
CA ALA A 149 -4.82 18.26 2.50
C ALA A 149 -4.01 18.82 3.69
N LYS A 150 -2.83 18.25 3.99
CA LYS A 150 -1.97 18.73 5.10
C LYS A 150 -1.48 20.17 4.92
N VAL A 151 -1.39 20.66 3.70
CA VAL A 151 -0.97 22.04 3.40
C VAL A 151 -2.17 22.97 3.16
N GLY A 152 -3.38 22.51 3.46
CA GLY A 152 -4.62 23.27 3.31
C GLY A 152 -5.25 23.21 1.92
N PHE A 153 -4.72 22.41 1.00
CA PHE A 153 -5.38 22.14 -0.29
C PHE A 153 -6.35 20.97 -0.10
N ASP A 154 -7.54 21.28 0.40
CA ASP A 154 -8.62 20.31 0.67
C ASP A 154 -10.01 20.92 0.52
N TRP A 155 -11.02 20.05 0.37
CA TRP A 155 -12.42 20.39 0.55
C TRP A 155 -12.70 20.75 2.02
N GLN A 156 -13.74 21.55 2.28
CA GLN A 156 -14.07 21.98 3.64
C GLN A 156 -14.85 20.91 4.41
N LYS A 157 -15.67 20.15 3.68
CA LYS A 157 -16.51 19.08 4.23
C LYS A 157 -16.76 18.00 3.19
N VAL A 158 -17.19 16.83 3.65
CA VAL A 158 -17.42 15.67 2.77
C VAL A 158 -18.54 15.92 1.76
N GLU A 159 -19.52 16.76 2.09
CA GLU A 159 -20.61 17.14 1.19
C GLU A 159 -20.11 17.82 -0.09
N ASP A 160 -19.03 18.62 0.00
CA ASP A 160 -18.44 19.27 -1.18
C ASP A 160 -17.83 18.23 -2.15
N VAL A 161 -17.38 17.08 -1.62
CA VAL A 161 -16.86 15.97 -2.43
C VAL A 161 -18.01 15.18 -3.07
N TYR A 162 -19.13 15.01 -2.37
CA TYR A 162 -20.33 14.41 -2.94
C TYR A 162 -20.89 15.27 -4.08
N ASP A 163 -20.92 16.59 -3.92
CA ASP A 163 -21.32 17.51 -5.00
C ASP A 163 -20.42 17.35 -6.22
N LYS A 164 -19.09 17.27 -6.02
CA LYS A 164 -18.14 16.99 -7.10
C LYS A 164 -18.37 15.63 -7.76
N MET A 165 -18.71 14.59 -6.99
CA MET A 165 -19.05 13.27 -7.55
C MET A 165 -20.26 13.34 -8.48
N TYR A 166 -21.28 14.12 -8.15
CA TYR A 166 -22.44 14.31 -9.04
C TYR A 166 -22.07 15.08 -10.32
N GLU A 167 -21.15 16.03 -10.23
CA GLU A 167 -20.57 16.73 -11.37
C GLU A 167 -19.83 15.73 -12.30
N GLU A 168 -18.90 14.92 -11.78
CA GLU A 168 -18.15 13.94 -12.60
C GLU A 168 -19.08 12.91 -13.28
N ILE A 169 -20.17 12.50 -12.60
CA ILE A 169 -21.18 11.63 -13.20
C ILE A 169 -21.91 12.33 -14.36
N ALA A 170 -22.16 13.63 -14.26
CA ALA A 170 -22.79 14.39 -15.32
C ALA A 170 -21.84 14.59 -16.51
N GLU A 171 -20.56 14.87 -16.25
CA GLU A 171 -19.52 15.01 -17.29
C GLU A 171 -19.29 13.68 -18.03
N LEU A 172 -19.20 12.56 -17.29
CA LEU A 172 -19.12 11.22 -17.88
C LEU A 172 -20.28 10.94 -18.86
N LYS A 173 -21.52 11.21 -18.43
CA LYS A 173 -22.71 11.02 -19.29
C LYS A 173 -22.69 11.91 -20.52
N ALA A 174 -22.19 13.15 -20.39
CA ALA A 174 -22.06 14.06 -21.51
C ALA A 174 -21.00 13.56 -22.51
N ALA A 175 -19.87 13.05 -22.03
CA ALA A 175 -18.81 12.45 -22.85
C ALA A 175 -19.31 11.21 -23.61
N GLU A 176 -20.08 10.34 -22.95
CA GLU A 176 -20.74 9.19 -23.58
C GLU A 176 -21.70 9.63 -24.69
N ALA A 177 -22.56 10.62 -24.41
CA ALA A 177 -23.52 11.13 -25.38
C ALA A 177 -22.85 11.82 -26.59
N ALA A 178 -21.68 12.41 -26.39
CA ALA A 178 -20.86 13.00 -27.44
C ALA A 178 -20.09 11.95 -28.26
N GLY A 179 -19.99 10.71 -27.78
CA GLY A 179 -19.22 9.65 -28.42
C GLY A 179 -17.71 9.92 -28.43
N ASP A 180 -17.18 10.52 -27.36
CA ASP A 180 -15.76 10.85 -27.18
C ASP A 180 -15.09 9.87 -26.21
N PRO A 181 -14.42 8.81 -26.70
CA PRO A 181 -13.84 7.79 -25.83
C PRO A 181 -12.70 8.30 -24.96
N GLU A 182 -11.97 9.32 -25.41
CA GLU A 182 -10.85 9.85 -24.64
C GLU A 182 -11.35 10.69 -23.47
N ARG A 183 -12.40 11.50 -23.71
CA ARG A 183 -13.08 12.20 -22.62
C ARG A 183 -13.72 11.21 -21.65
N VAL A 184 -14.41 10.16 -22.12
CA VAL A 184 -14.95 9.10 -21.24
C VAL A 184 -13.87 8.51 -20.33
N ARG A 185 -12.66 8.24 -20.87
CA ARG A 185 -11.53 7.73 -20.08
C ARG A 185 -11.08 8.71 -19.00
N GLU A 186 -11.05 10.00 -19.31
CA GLU A 186 -10.72 11.08 -18.37
C GLU A 186 -11.75 11.13 -17.23
N GLU A 187 -13.04 11.20 -17.56
CA GLU A 187 -14.14 11.31 -16.59
C GLU A 187 -14.25 10.09 -15.66
N VAL A 188 -13.98 8.89 -16.17
CA VAL A 188 -13.89 7.69 -15.31
C VAL A 188 -12.74 7.85 -14.31
N GLY A 189 -11.61 8.42 -14.72
CA GLY A 189 -10.49 8.73 -13.85
C GLY A 189 -10.85 9.73 -12.75
N ASP A 190 -11.52 10.82 -13.11
CA ASP A 190 -11.92 11.88 -12.18
C ASP A 190 -13.00 11.41 -11.21
N LEU A 191 -13.93 10.57 -11.65
CA LEU A 191 -14.91 9.92 -10.79
C LEU A 191 -14.22 8.99 -9.76
N LEU A 192 -13.28 8.15 -10.20
CA LEU A 192 -12.51 7.28 -9.29
C LEU A 192 -11.68 8.10 -8.30
N PHE A 193 -11.06 9.19 -8.75
CA PHE A 193 -10.30 10.10 -7.90
C PHE A 193 -11.20 10.81 -6.86
N THR A 194 -12.42 11.15 -7.24
CA THR A 194 -13.42 11.73 -6.33
C THR A 194 -13.88 10.70 -5.29
N ILE A 195 -14.13 9.45 -5.69
CA ILE A 195 -14.45 8.34 -4.76
C ILE A 195 -13.32 8.13 -3.75
N VAL A 196 -12.05 8.21 -4.18
CA VAL A 196 -10.88 8.15 -3.28
C VAL A 196 -10.91 9.27 -2.24
N ASN A 197 -11.32 10.48 -2.62
CA ASN A 197 -11.46 11.58 -1.67
C ASN A 197 -12.61 11.36 -0.69
N ILE A 198 -13.74 10.81 -1.12
CA ILE A 198 -14.82 10.41 -0.21
C ILE A 198 -14.29 9.41 0.82
N ALA A 199 -13.60 8.36 0.37
CA ALA A 199 -12.98 7.37 1.27
C ALA A 199 -12.00 8.02 2.26
N ARG A 200 -11.20 8.99 1.80
CA ARG A 200 -10.29 9.76 2.66
C ARG A 200 -11.01 10.56 3.73
N PHE A 201 -12.09 11.27 3.40
CA PHE A 201 -12.90 11.99 4.40
C PHE A 201 -13.51 11.03 5.43
N LEU A 202 -13.89 9.82 5.00
CA LEU A 202 -14.40 8.77 5.87
C LEU A 202 -13.30 8.01 6.63
N SER A 203 -12.02 8.38 6.47
CA SER A 203 -10.86 7.68 7.04
C SER A 203 -10.77 6.20 6.66
N VAL A 204 -11.23 5.86 5.46
CA VAL A 204 -11.15 4.53 4.86
C VAL A 204 -10.03 4.50 3.83
N ASP A 205 -9.21 3.44 3.86
CA ASP A 205 -8.25 3.18 2.77
C ASP A 205 -9.01 2.60 1.56
N PRO A 206 -9.02 3.30 0.40
CA PRO A 206 -9.82 2.87 -0.75
C PRO A 206 -9.26 1.62 -1.44
N GLU A 207 -7.96 1.37 -1.37
CA GLU A 207 -7.34 0.17 -1.97
C GLU A 207 -7.75 -1.07 -1.17
N ASP A 208 -7.66 -0.98 0.16
CA ASP A 208 -8.11 -2.02 1.09
C ASP A 208 -9.62 -2.29 0.96
N ALA A 209 -10.44 -1.24 0.93
CA ALA A 209 -11.89 -1.37 0.80
C ALA A 209 -12.31 -2.07 -0.51
N LEU A 210 -11.59 -1.78 -1.61
CA LEU A 210 -11.83 -2.44 -2.89
C LEU A 210 -11.31 -3.89 -2.88
N ARG A 211 -10.16 -4.18 -2.27
CA ARG A 211 -9.65 -5.54 -2.08
C ARG A 211 -10.66 -6.39 -1.32
N ALA A 212 -11.11 -5.95 -0.16
CA ALA A 212 -12.10 -6.66 0.65
C ALA A 212 -13.43 -6.89 -0.10
N THR A 213 -13.83 -5.96 -0.96
CA THR A 213 -15.02 -6.11 -1.81
C THR A 213 -14.81 -7.14 -2.92
N SER A 214 -13.62 -7.14 -3.52
CA SER A 214 -13.20 -8.14 -4.52
C SER A 214 -13.15 -9.54 -3.91
N ASP A 215 -12.60 -9.70 -2.70
CA ASP A 215 -12.53 -11.00 -2.02
C ASP A 215 -13.92 -11.53 -1.67
N LYS A 216 -14.82 -10.64 -1.25
CA LYS A 216 -16.23 -10.97 -1.05
C LYS A 216 -16.88 -11.41 -2.37
N PHE A 217 -16.59 -10.75 -3.49
CA PHE A 217 -17.08 -11.20 -4.79
C PHE A 217 -16.55 -12.60 -5.13
N THR A 218 -15.25 -12.84 -4.97
CA THR A 218 -14.61 -14.14 -5.22
C THR A 218 -15.26 -15.25 -4.40
N ARG A 219 -15.42 -15.07 -3.08
CA ARG A 219 -16.05 -16.09 -2.22
C ARG A 219 -17.48 -16.44 -2.66
N ARG A 220 -18.27 -15.41 -2.99
CA ARG A 220 -19.66 -15.60 -3.44
C ARG A 220 -19.74 -16.25 -4.80
N PHE A 221 -18.87 -15.84 -5.71
CA PHE A 221 -18.81 -16.44 -7.03
C PHE A 221 -18.37 -17.89 -6.95
N SER A 222 -17.33 -18.22 -6.17
CA SER A 222 -16.93 -19.61 -5.93
C SER A 222 -18.04 -20.46 -5.31
N TYR A 223 -18.93 -19.89 -4.49
CA TYR A 223 -20.14 -20.60 -4.05
C TYR A 223 -21.05 -20.96 -5.24
N ILE A 224 -21.26 -20.04 -6.19
CA ILE A 224 -22.01 -20.32 -7.42
C ILE A 224 -21.32 -21.45 -8.20
N GLU A 225 -20.00 -21.36 -8.43
CA GLU A 225 -19.25 -22.37 -9.19
C GLU A 225 -19.34 -23.77 -8.59
N ASN A 226 -19.38 -23.86 -7.25
CA ASN A 226 -19.50 -25.13 -6.55
C ASN A 226 -20.93 -25.70 -6.53
N ASN A 227 -21.94 -24.89 -6.84
CA ASN A 227 -23.35 -25.27 -6.74
C ASN A 227 -24.08 -25.28 -8.09
N THR A 228 -23.44 -24.90 -9.19
CA THR A 228 -24.02 -25.02 -10.52
C THR A 228 -22.98 -25.12 -11.65
N ASP A 229 -23.39 -25.61 -12.82
CA ASP A 229 -22.60 -25.49 -14.04
C ASP A 229 -22.81 -24.11 -14.66
N ILE A 230 -21.86 -23.20 -14.40
CA ILE A 230 -21.89 -21.79 -14.82
C ILE A 230 -22.11 -21.65 -16.33
N ARG A 231 -21.65 -22.61 -17.16
CA ARG A 231 -21.74 -22.51 -18.62
C ARG A 231 -23.13 -22.81 -19.15
N ASN A 232 -23.91 -23.56 -18.38
CA ASN A 232 -25.24 -24.02 -18.76
C ASN A 232 -26.35 -23.43 -17.88
N SER A 233 -26.00 -22.59 -16.90
CA SER A 233 -26.93 -21.92 -16.00
C SER A 233 -27.37 -20.57 -16.55
N ASP A 234 -28.62 -20.20 -16.29
CA ASP A 234 -29.10 -18.85 -16.57
C ASP A 234 -28.72 -17.86 -15.45
N ALA A 235 -28.85 -16.56 -15.75
CA ALA A 235 -28.55 -15.49 -14.81
C ALA A 235 -29.42 -15.59 -13.54
N ASP A 236 -30.70 -15.97 -13.68
CA ASP A 236 -31.63 -16.09 -12.56
C ASP A 236 -31.20 -17.17 -11.56
N THR A 237 -30.65 -18.28 -12.04
CA THR A 237 -30.10 -19.36 -11.21
C THR A 237 -28.84 -18.89 -10.47
N MET A 238 -27.94 -18.21 -11.17
CA MET A 238 -26.73 -17.65 -10.56
C MET A 238 -27.05 -16.56 -9.53
N ASP A 239 -28.05 -15.71 -9.79
CA ASP A 239 -28.51 -14.67 -8.85
C ASP A 239 -29.16 -15.26 -7.60
N LYS A 240 -29.88 -16.38 -7.70
CA LYS A 240 -30.40 -17.11 -6.53
C LYS A 240 -29.25 -17.61 -5.66
N LEU A 241 -28.27 -18.29 -6.26
CA LEU A 241 -27.09 -18.80 -5.55
C LEU A 241 -26.24 -17.67 -4.94
N TRP A 242 -26.15 -16.53 -5.63
CA TRP A 242 -25.52 -15.33 -5.07
C TRP A 242 -26.22 -14.85 -3.80
N ASN A 243 -27.56 -14.74 -3.82
CA ASN A 243 -28.35 -14.33 -2.67
C ASN A 243 -28.30 -15.35 -1.51
N ASP A 244 -28.23 -16.64 -1.82
CA ASP A 244 -28.03 -17.70 -0.85
C ASP A 244 -26.67 -17.56 -0.15
N SER A 245 -25.59 -17.34 -0.91
CA SER A 245 -24.25 -17.13 -0.36
C SER A 245 -24.20 -15.93 0.61
N LYS A 246 -24.86 -14.82 0.24
CA LYS A 246 -24.97 -13.62 1.09
C LYS A 246 -25.68 -13.93 2.41
N SER A 247 -26.77 -14.69 2.35
CA SER A 247 -27.56 -15.06 3.52
C SER A 247 -26.81 -15.99 4.48
N LEU A 248 -25.87 -16.81 3.97
CA LEU A 248 -25.01 -17.66 4.79
C LEU A 248 -23.92 -16.85 5.50
N GLU A 249 -23.28 -15.91 4.80
CA GLU A 249 -22.27 -15.02 5.38
C GLU A 249 -22.85 -14.13 6.48
N ASP A 250 -24.05 -13.58 6.29
CA ASP A 250 -24.71 -12.69 7.26
C ASP A 250 -25.14 -13.41 8.54
N LYS A 251 -25.31 -14.74 8.52
CA LYS A 251 -25.61 -15.57 9.70
C LYS A 251 -24.37 -16.02 10.48
N GLY A 252 -23.19 -15.94 9.87
CA GLY A 252 -21.92 -16.34 10.47
C GLY A 252 -21.13 -15.18 11.11
N LYS A 253 -21.62 -13.95 10.99
CA LYS A 253 -21.12 -12.75 11.66
C LYS A 253 -21.89 -12.48 12.95
#